data_AF-A0A640SGE9-F1
#
_entry.id   AF-A0A640SGE9-F1
#
_cell.length_a   1.000
_cell.length_b   1.000
_cell.length_c   1.000
_cell.angle_alpha   90.00
_cell.angle_beta   90.00
_cell.angle_gamma   90.00
#
_symmetry.space_group_name_H-M   'P 1'
#
loop_
_entity.id
_entity.type
_entity.pdbx_description
1 polymer ?
#
loop_
_entity_poly.entity_id
_entity_poly.type
_entity_poly.pdbx_seq_one_letter_code
_entity_poly.pdbx_strand_id
1 'polypeptide(L)'
;MAPRPRRHRRPVTTALAALAAATLAIPLLSACGAVNKAMDCAHAATSAVNAVDKLQQAADNALTDPQKAEQALDKIDSNLQKLSKDADDPALSKAVDKTNNGIKAARKALDNNKAPDIQPIVDGTSEMTRICTPG
;
A
#
# COMPACT_ATOMS: atom_id res chain seq x y z
N MET A 1 -24.40 65.60 7.23
CA MET A 1 -25.36 64.79 8.01
C MET A 1 -26.01 63.78 7.07
N ALA A 2 -26.20 62.52 7.53
CA ALA A 2 -26.90 61.37 6.92
C ALA A 2 -26.17 60.52 5.84
N PRO A 3 -26.38 59.18 5.75
CA PRO A 3 -26.75 58.19 6.79
C PRO A 3 -25.79 56.98 6.87
N ARG A 4 -25.60 56.41 8.08
CA ARG A 4 -25.38 54.95 8.30
C ARG A 4 -26.80 54.34 8.46
N PRO A 5 -27.14 53.08 8.12
CA PRO A 5 -26.30 51.86 8.18
C PRO A 5 -26.61 50.82 7.07
N ARG A 6 -25.93 49.65 7.09
CA ARG A 6 -26.59 48.32 7.13
C ARG A 6 -25.52 47.21 7.17
N ARG A 7 -25.42 46.60 8.35
CA ARG A 7 -24.65 45.38 8.63
C ARG A 7 -25.34 44.22 7.92
N HIS A 8 -24.88 43.88 6.71
CA HIS A 8 -25.35 42.67 6.04
C HIS A 8 -24.73 41.45 6.71
N ARG A 9 -25.46 40.89 7.68
CA ARG A 9 -25.38 39.46 7.99
C ARG A 9 -25.80 38.71 6.73
N ARG A 10 -24.92 37.89 6.19
CA ARG A 10 -25.29 36.82 5.25
C ARG A 10 -24.64 35.51 5.65
N PRO A 11 -25.32 34.41 5.34
CA PRO A 11 -25.54 33.31 6.26
C PRO A 11 -24.44 32.25 6.16
N VAL A 12 -24.25 31.54 7.26
CA VAL A 12 -23.54 30.26 7.29
C VAL A 12 -24.34 29.29 6.44
N THR A 13 -23.93 29.12 5.19
CA THR A 13 -24.44 28.06 4.33
C THR A 13 -23.81 26.75 4.79
N THR A 14 -24.59 25.99 5.56
CA THR A 14 -24.41 24.55 5.75
C THR A 14 -24.45 23.88 4.39
N ALA A 15 -23.29 23.55 3.83
CA ALA A 15 -23.21 22.67 2.68
C ALA A 15 -23.52 21.25 3.15
N LEU A 16 -24.67 20.74 2.72
CA LEU A 16 -25.07 19.35 2.87
C LEU A 16 -23.96 18.43 2.35
N ALA A 17 -23.55 17.47 3.17
CA ALA A 17 -22.80 16.31 2.73
C ALA A 17 -23.64 15.54 1.70
N ALA A 18 -23.28 15.65 0.42
CA ALA A 18 -23.72 14.71 -0.60
C ALA A 18 -22.91 13.43 -0.40
N LEU A 19 -23.46 12.49 0.37
CA LEU A 19 -23.05 11.09 0.33
C LEU A 19 -23.42 10.56 -1.06
N ALA A 20 -22.47 10.58 -2.00
CA ALA A 20 -22.60 9.86 -3.24
C ALA A 20 -22.62 8.37 -2.91
N ALA A 21 -23.81 7.77 -2.90
CA ALA A 21 -23.95 6.32 -2.92
C ALA A 21 -23.51 5.83 -4.30
N ALA A 22 -22.26 5.36 -4.41
CA ALA A 22 -21.80 4.65 -5.58
C ALA A 22 -22.59 3.34 -5.70
N THR A 23 -23.59 3.28 -6.57
CA THR A 23 -24.25 2.03 -6.92
C THR A 23 -23.29 1.24 -7.80
N LEU A 24 -22.63 0.24 -7.21
CA LEU A 24 -21.84 -0.77 -7.93
C LEU A 24 -22.78 -1.56 -8.85
N ALA A 25 -22.87 -1.16 -10.11
CA ALA A 25 -23.45 -1.99 -11.16
C ALA A 25 -22.44 -3.10 -11.50
N ILE A 26 -22.49 -4.21 -10.75
CA ILE A 26 -21.67 -5.39 -11.01
C ILE A 26 -22.37 -6.21 -12.11
N PRO A 27 -21.76 -6.44 -13.28
CA PRO A 27 -22.27 -7.43 -14.22
C PRO A 27 -22.06 -8.82 -13.60
N LEU A 28 -23.16 -9.40 -13.09
CA LEU A 28 -23.22 -10.62 -12.27
C LEU A 28 -22.87 -11.93 -13.01
N LEU A 29 -22.17 -11.89 -14.14
CA LEU A 29 -22.02 -13.06 -15.02
C LEU A 29 -20.60 -13.68 -15.03
N SER A 30 -19.65 -13.14 -14.27
CA SER A 30 -18.28 -13.68 -14.07
C SER A 30 -17.74 -13.51 -12.64
N ALA A 31 -18.62 -13.22 -11.68
CA ALA A 31 -18.29 -12.55 -10.41
C ALA A 31 -17.39 -13.32 -9.42
N CYS A 32 -17.46 -14.66 -9.32
CA CYS A 32 -16.65 -15.36 -8.30
C CYS A 32 -15.15 -15.39 -8.61
N GLY A 33 -14.74 -15.45 -9.89
CA GLY A 33 -13.33 -15.53 -10.27
C GLY A 33 -12.58 -14.23 -10.01
N ALA A 34 -13.20 -13.10 -10.40
CA ALA A 34 -12.65 -11.77 -10.15
C ALA A 34 -12.65 -11.40 -8.66
N VAL A 35 -13.71 -11.77 -7.92
CA VAL A 35 -13.77 -11.57 -6.46
C VAL A 35 -12.72 -12.43 -5.74
N ASN A 36 -12.55 -13.71 -6.11
CA ASN A 36 -11.51 -14.55 -5.53
C ASN A 36 -10.11 -13.98 -5.82
N LYS A 37 -9.83 -13.55 -7.05
CA LYS A 37 -8.57 -12.88 -7.39
C LYS A 37 -8.35 -11.59 -6.60
N ALA A 38 -9.38 -10.77 -6.42
CA ALA A 38 -9.29 -9.55 -5.62
C ALA A 38 -9.01 -9.87 -4.14
N MET A 39 -9.66 -10.90 -3.58
CA MET A 39 -9.42 -11.37 -2.23
C MET A 39 -8.01 -11.97 -2.06
N ASP A 40 -7.53 -12.74 -3.03
CA ASP A 40 -6.17 -13.28 -3.06
C ASP A 40 -5.12 -12.16 -3.16
N CYS A 41 -5.37 -11.15 -4.00
CA CYS A 41 -4.54 -9.93 -4.09
C CYS A 41 -4.49 -9.20 -2.74
N ALA A 42 -5.65 -8.94 -2.13
CA ALA A 42 -5.74 -8.25 -0.85
C ALA A 42 -5.06 -9.03 0.28
N HIS A 43 -5.26 -10.35 0.33
CA HIS A 43 -4.65 -11.21 1.33
C HIS A 43 -3.12 -11.26 1.18
N ALA A 44 -2.63 -11.43 -0.04
CA ALA A 44 -1.20 -11.46 -0.31
C ALA A 44 -0.55 -10.08 -0.07
N ALA A 45 -1.21 -8.98 -0.44
CA ALA A 45 -0.73 -7.63 -0.14
C ALA A 45 -0.67 -7.39 1.37
N THR A 46 -1.68 -7.83 2.13
CA THR A 46 -1.69 -7.72 3.60
C THR A 46 -0.58 -8.58 4.24
N SER A 47 -0.35 -9.79 3.72
CA SER A 47 0.77 -10.63 4.15
C SER A 47 2.12 -9.95 3.91
N ALA A 48 2.27 -9.23 2.79
CA ALA A 48 3.46 -8.42 2.53
C ALA A 48 3.59 -7.25 3.53
N VAL A 49 2.52 -6.51 3.84
CA VAL A 49 2.54 -5.44 4.88
C VAL A 49 3.00 -6.00 6.23
N ASN A 50 2.44 -7.12 6.66
CA ASN A 50 2.84 -7.76 7.92
C ASN A 50 4.32 -8.20 7.94
N ALA A 51 4.87 -8.59 6.78
CA ALA A 51 6.27 -8.93 6.64
C ALA A 51 7.16 -7.67 6.66
N VAL A 52 6.68 -6.55 6.09
CA VAL A 52 7.34 -5.24 6.16
C VAL A 52 7.37 -4.71 7.59
N ASP A 53 6.32 -4.88 8.40
CA ASP A 53 6.35 -4.48 9.81
C ASP A 53 7.42 -5.23 10.62
N LYS A 54 7.60 -6.53 10.31
CA LYS A 54 8.71 -7.32 10.89
C LYS A 54 10.06 -6.84 10.40
N LEU A 55 10.15 -6.44 9.13
CA LEU A 55 11.36 -5.85 8.58
C LEU A 55 11.68 -4.52 9.26
N GLN A 56 10.71 -3.65 9.52
CA GLN A 56 10.92 -2.38 10.24
C GLN A 56 11.55 -2.64 11.62
N GLN A 57 10.99 -3.57 12.39
CA GLN A 57 11.53 -3.95 13.70
C GLN A 57 12.94 -4.56 13.61
N ALA A 58 13.23 -5.33 12.56
CA ALA A 58 14.53 -5.94 12.35
C ALA A 58 15.58 -4.94 11.84
N ALA A 59 15.17 -3.97 11.01
CA ALA A 59 16.04 -2.95 10.42
C ALA A 59 16.67 -2.06 11.49
N ASP A 60 15.93 -1.74 12.56
CA ASP A 60 16.43 -0.98 13.71
C ASP A 60 17.60 -1.68 14.42
N ASN A 61 17.69 -3.00 14.30
CA ASN A 61 18.74 -3.83 14.90
C ASN A 61 19.66 -4.47 13.86
N ALA A 62 19.60 -4.04 12.60
CA ALA A 62 20.27 -4.70 11.48
C ALA A 62 21.80 -4.76 11.60
N LEU A 63 22.42 -3.82 12.32
CA LEU A 63 23.86 -3.83 12.56
C LEU A 63 24.29 -4.87 13.61
N THR A 64 23.37 -5.28 14.48
CA THR A 64 23.62 -6.25 15.56
C THR A 64 23.13 -7.64 15.19
N ASP A 65 22.06 -7.74 14.38
CA ASP A 65 21.45 -8.99 13.93
C ASP A 65 20.95 -8.87 12.48
N PRO A 66 21.86 -8.86 11.48
CA PRO A 66 21.49 -8.72 10.08
C PRO A 66 20.66 -9.89 9.56
N GLN A 67 20.81 -11.09 10.14
CA GLN A 67 20.07 -12.28 9.72
C GLN A 67 18.54 -12.13 9.89
N LYS A 68 18.08 -11.43 10.93
CA LYS A 68 16.64 -11.16 11.09
C LYS A 68 16.09 -10.25 9.99
N ALA A 69 16.87 -9.26 9.56
CA ALA A 69 16.49 -8.39 8.46
C ALA A 69 16.45 -9.17 7.13
N GLU A 70 17.43 -10.02 6.86
CA GLU A 70 17.43 -10.91 5.68
C GLU A 70 16.22 -11.83 5.65
N GLN A 71 15.91 -12.51 6.77
CA GLN A 71 14.73 -13.38 6.85
C GLN A 71 13.41 -12.65 6.62
N ALA A 72 13.32 -11.38 7.05
CA ALA A 72 12.14 -10.56 6.78
C ALA A 72 12.07 -10.18 5.29
N LEU A 73 13.20 -9.79 4.68
CA LEU A 73 13.30 -9.51 3.23
C LEU A 73 12.92 -10.73 2.39
N ASP A 74 13.36 -11.93 2.77
CA ASP A 74 13.01 -13.18 2.08
C ASP A 74 11.51 -13.49 2.14
N LYS A 75 10.88 -13.23 3.30
CA LYS A 75 9.42 -13.40 3.45
C LYS A 75 8.65 -12.43 2.58
N ILE A 76 9.12 -11.19 2.46
CA ILE A 76 8.50 -10.20 1.57
C ILE A 76 8.64 -10.67 0.13
N ASP A 77 9.85 -11.01 -0.33
CA ASP A 77 10.11 -11.48 -1.69
C ASP A 77 9.24 -12.69 -2.07
N SER A 78 9.11 -13.68 -1.18
CA SER A 78 8.25 -14.84 -1.40
C SER A 78 6.76 -14.48 -1.55
N ASN A 79 6.27 -13.51 -0.77
CA ASN A 79 4.90 -13.01 -0.88
C ASN A 79 4.70 -12.25 -2.20
N LEU A 80 5.66 -11.41 -2.61
CA LEU A 80 5.63 -10.68 -3.88
C LEU A 80 5.61 -11.62 -5.09
N GLN A 81 6.38 -12.71 -5.04
CA GLN A 81 6.35 -13.72 -6.12
C GLN A 81 4.97 -14.34 -6.29
N LYS A 82 4.25 -14.62 -5.19
CA LYS A 82 2.87 -15.13 -5.25
C LYS A 82 1.93 -14.10 -5.87
N LEU A 83 2.02 -12.84 -5.43
CA LEU A 83 1.27 -11.72 -6.03
C LEU A 83 1.51 -11.59 -7.53
N SER A 84 2.77 -11.63 -7.98
CA SER A 84 3.11 -11.46 -9.40
C SER A 84 2.55 -12.56 -10.30
N LYS A 85 2.43 -13.79 -9.79
CA LYS A 85 1.88 -14.92 -10.56
C LYS A 85 0.37 -14.81 -10.79
N ASP A 86 -0.29 -14.02 -9.94
CA ASP A 86 -1.73 -13.85 -9.95
C ASP A 86 -2.17 -12.51 -10.54
N ALA A 87 -1.22 -11.67 -10.96
CA ALA A 87 -1.44 -10.29 -11.37
C ALA A 87 -1.36 -10.11 -12.90
N ASP A 88 -2.51 -9.81 -13.52
CA ASP A 88 -2.59 -9.31 -14.90
C ASP A 88 -2.59 -7.75 -14.95
N ASP A 89 -2.43 -7.09 -13.80
CA ASP A 89 -2.49 -5.63 -13.67
C ASP A 89 -1.09 -4.97 -13.82
N PRO A 90 -0.87 -4.09 -14.82
CA PRO A 90 0.40 -3.40 -15.01
C PRO A 90 0.82 -2.49 -13.85
N ALA A 91 -0.13 -1.89 -13.13
CA ALA A 91 0.17 -1.08 -11.94
C ALA A 91 0.65 -1.97 -10.80
N LEU A 92 0.02 -3.14 -10.60
CA LEU A 92 0.46 -4.11 -9.60
C LEU A 92 1.87 -4.62 -9.91
N SER A 93 2.16 -4.94 -11.17
CA SER A 93 3.50 -5.35 -11.62
C SER A 93 4.54 -4.27 -11.33
N LYS A 94 4.26 -2.99 -11.60
CA LYS A 94 5.16 -1.88 -11.26
C LYS A 94 5.41 -1.75 -9.76
N ALA A 95 4.37 -1.91 -8.94
CA ALA A 95 4.49 -1.83 -7.49
C ALA A 95 5.33 -3.00 -6.94
N VAL A 96 5.16 -4.21 -7.48
CA VAL A 96 6.01 -5.38 -7.18
C VAL A 96 7.47 -5.10 -7.55
N ASP A 97 7.74 -4.59 -8.75
CA ASP A 97 9.09 -4.29 -9.22
C ASP A 97 9.79 -3.22 -8.36
N LYS A 98 9.06 -2.16 -7.99
CA LYS A 98 9.55 -1.14 -7.07
C LYS A 98 9.95 -1.74 -5.72
N THR A 99 9.10 -2.61 -5.17
CA THR A 99 9.36 -3.29 -3.89
C THR A 99 10.57 -4.23 -4.01
N ASN A 100 10.68 -5.01 -5.08
CA ASN A 100 11.83 -5.89 -5.36
C ASN A 100 13.15 -5.11 -5.47
N ASN A 101 13.13 -3.92 -6.08
CA ASN A 101 14.30 -3.06 -6.15
C ASN A 101 14.69 -2.52 -4.78
N GLY A 102 13.70 -2.17 -3.94
CA GLY A 102 13.93 -1.83 -2.53
C GLY A 102 14.59 -2.98 -1.76
N ILE A 103 14.10 -4.21 -1.92
CA ILE A 103 14.68 -5.41 -1.28
C ILE A 103 16.14 -5.60 -1.70
N LYS A 104 16.47 -5.46 -2.99
CA LYS A 104 17.85 -5.56 -3.48
C LYS A 104 18.76 -4.49 -2.87
N ALA A 105 18.27 -3.25 -2.76
CA ALA A 105 19.01 -2.17 -2.13
C ALA A 105 19.23 -2.42 -0.62
N ALA A 106 18.22 -2.92 0.09
CA ALA A 106 18.30 -3.28 1.49
C ALA A 106 19.32 -4.41 1.74
N ARG A 107 19.26 -5.50 0.95
CA ARG A 107 20.25 -6.60 1.02
C ARG A 107 21.66 -6.06 0.80
N LYS A 108 21.86 -5.22 -0.22
CA LYS A 108 23.15 -4.58 -0.48
C LYS A 108 23.63 -3.71 0.70
N ALA A 109 22.73 -3.03 1.40
CA ALA A 109 23.12 -2.26 2.59
C ALA A 109 23.60 -3.19 3.71
N LEU A 110 22.87 -4.28 3.97
CA LEU A 110 23.25 -5.32 4.95
C LEU A 110 24.62 -5.93 4.64
N ASP A 111 24.87 -6.31 3.37
CA ASP A 111 26.16 -6.84 2.90
C ASP A 111 27.32 -5.86 3.16
N ASN A 112 27.04 -4.56 3.16
CA ASN A 112 28.01 -3.51 3.43
C ASN A 112 28.08 -3.10 4.90
N ASN A 113 27.47 -3.87 5.82
CA ASN A 113 27.35 -3.56 7.25
C ASN A 113 26.71 -2.18 7.50
N LYS A 114 25.67 -1.84 6.74
CA LYS A 114 24.90 -0.60 6.88
C LYS A 114 23.44 -0.90 7.21
N ALA A 115 22.84 -0.01 7.97
CA ALA A 115 21.39 -0.03 8.16
C ALA A 115 20.69 0.14 6.80
N PRO A 116 19.77 -0.76 6.42
CA PRO A 116 19.06 -0.65 5.15
C PRO A 116 18.03 0.47 5.19
N ASP A 117 17.89 1.21 4.07
CA ASP A 117 16.70 2.02 3.82
C ASP A 117 15.58 1.11 3.32
N ILE A 118 14.50 1.05 4.10
CA ILE A 118 13.34 0.20 3.84
C ILE A 118 12.13 0.98 3.32
N GLN A 119 12.21 2.32 3.24
CA GLN A 119 11.10 3.15 2.78
C GLN A 119 10.60 2.75 1.37
N PRO A 120 11.47 2.42 0.39
CA PRO A 120 10.99 1.96 -0.92
C PRO A 120 10.15 0.68 -0.87
N ILE A 121 10.44 -0.20 0.11
CA ILE A 121 9.71 -1.45 0.32
C ILE A 121 8.34 -1.16 0.95
N VAL A 122 8.31 -0.27 1.95
CA VAL A 122 7.07 0.20 2.60
C VAL A 122 6.14 0.84 1.58
N ASP A 123 6.66 1.77 0.77
CA ASP A 123 5.88 2.52 -0.21
C ASP A 123 5.31 1.59 -1.30
N GLY A 124 6.15 0.70 -1.85
CA GLY A 124 5.72 -0.24 -2.87
C GLY A 124 4.64 -1.19 -2.35
N THR A 125 4.79 -1.69 -1.12
CA THR A 125 3.78 -2.57 -0.51
C THR A 125 2.46 -1.82 -0.25
N SER A 126 2.51 -0.56 0.20
CA SER A 126 1.30 0.26 0.39
C SER A 126 0.57 0.54 -0.92
N GLU A 127 1.32 0.76 -2.00
CA GLU A 127 0.78 0.92 -3.36
C GLU A 127 0.09 -0.36 -3.82
N MET A 128 0.67 -1.54 -3.55
CA MET A 128 0.04 -2.83 -3.83
C MET A 128 -1.28 -3.01 -3.07
N THR A 129 -1.34 -2.66 -1.78
CA THR A 129 -2.60 -2.74 -1.02
C THR A 129 -3.66 -1.82 -1.61
N ARG A 130 -3.29 -0.61 -2.06
CA ARG A 130 -4.23 0.30 -2.74
C ARG A 130 -4.78 -0.28 -4.03
N ILE A 131 -3.94 -0.92 -4.83
CA ILE A 131 -4.33 -1.55 -6.10
C ILE A 131 -5.22 -2.77 -5.84
N CYS A 132 -4.88 -3.58 -4.83
CA CYS A 132 -5.63 -4.79 -4.48
C CYS A 132 -6.92 -4.55 -3.69
N THR A 133 -7.18 -3.33 -3.20
CA THR A 133 -8.39 -3.03 -2.43
C THR A 133 -9.57 -2.87 -3.40
N PRO A 134 -10.64 -3.68 -3.27
CA PRO A 134 -11.88 -3.43 -4.02
C PRO A 134 -12.43 -2.06 -3.60
N GLY A 135 -12.62 -1.16 -4.58
CA GLY A 135 -13.23 0.15 -4.37
C GLY A 135 -14.70 0.08 -3.98
#